data_AF-A0A921KLV2-F1
#
_entry.id   AF-A0A921KLV2-F1
#
_cell.length_a   1.000
_cell.length_b   1.000
_cell.length_c   1.000
_cell.angle_alpha   90.00
_cell.angle_beta   90.00
_cell.angle_gamma   90.00
#
_symmetry.space_group_name_H-M   'P 1'
#
loop_
_entity.id
_entity.type
_entity.pdbx_description
1 polymer ?
#
loop_
_entity_poly.entity_id
_entity_poly.type
_entity_poly.pdbx_seq_one_letter_code
_entity_poly.pdbx_strand_id
1 'polypeptide(L)'
;MPARGGQDVREIARRLGRPASTVSRELVRNGCAASARRPRAYRACARRRELCRRRGRLVDPALHDLVTSLVVGRRWPPEQVAGRIALERGAAAVSTSTIRRAIRRGELDIPELRRRRSGDRRGDIPAPYELAERPPEAAVCSVK
;
A
#
# COMPACT_ATOMS: atom_id res chain seq x y z
N MET A 1 -19.33 -8.83 -31.80
CA MET A 1 -18.26 -8.98 -32.81
C MET A 1 -17.45 -10.24 -32.51
N PRO A 2 -17.62 -11.35 -33.25
CA PRO A 2 -16.79 -12.55 -33.07
C PRO A 2 -15.38 -12.30 -33.61
N ALA A 3 -14.38 -12.89 -32.95
CA ALA A 3 -12.96 -12.66 -33.19
C ALA A 3 -12.47 -13.33 -34.48
N ARG A 4 -11.63 -12.61 -35.20
CA ARG A 4 -10.98 -12.99 -36.46
C ARG A 4 -9.93 -14.07 -36.23
N GLY A 5 -9.95 -15.06 -37.11
CA GLY A 5 -9.16 -16.30 -37.09
C GLY A 5 -10.11 -17.41 -37.50
N GLY A 6 -10.23 -17.67 -38.81
CA GLY A 6 -11.27 -18.50 -39.42
C GLY A 6 -11.19 -19.99 -39.13
N GLN A 7 -11.00 -20.38 -37.87
CA GLN A 7 -11.17 -21.75 -37.41
C GLN A 7 -12.60 -21.91 -36.89
N ASP A 8 -13.31 -22.91 -37.42
CA ASP A 8 -14.65 -23.23 -36.95
C ASP A 8 -14.59 -23.64 -35.47
N VAL A 9 -15.57 -23.21 -34.67
CA VAL A 9 -15.63 -23.52 -33.23
C VAL A 9 -15.60 -25.03 -33.00
N ARG A 10 -16.13 -25.83 -33.94
CA ARG A 10 -16.08 -27.30 -33.92
C ARG A 10 -14.67 -27.85 -34.16
N GLU A 11 -13.84 -27.18 -34.96
CA GLU A 11 -12.45 -27.56 -35.18
C GLU A 11 -11.61 -27.34 -33.92
N ILE A 12 -11.77 -26.17 -33.29
CA ILE A 12 -11.12 -25.85 -32.02
C ILE A 12 -11.56 -26.86 -30.93
N ALA A 13 -12.84 -27.18 -30.88
CA ALA A 13 -13.42 -28.15 -29.96
C ALA A 13 -12.82 -29.56 -30.12
N ARG A 14 -12.71 -30.05 -31.37
CA ARG A 14 -12.06 -31.34 -31.68
C ARG A 14 -10.60 -31.36 -31.23
N ARG A 15 -9.84 -30.32 -31.55
CA ARG A 15 -8.41 -30.22 -31.16
C ARG A 15 -8.22 -30.20 -29.64
N LEU A 16 -9.15 -29.61 -28.90
CA LEU A 16 -9.12 -29.53 -27.44
C LEU A 16 -9.77 -30.73 -26.74
N GLY A 17 -10.41 -31.65 -27.46
CA GLY A 17 -11.18 -32.74 -26.87
C GLY A 17 -12.36 -32.27 -26.00
N ARG A 18 -12.99 -31.15 -26.35
CA ARG A 18 -14.11 -30.53 -25.60
C ARG A 18 -15.33 -30.38 -26.49
N PRO A 19 -16.56 -30.35 -25.94
CA PRO A 19 -17.75 -30.10 -26.74
C PRO A 19 -17.77 -28.66 -27.26
N ALA A 20 -18.25 -28.48 -28.50
CA ALA A 20 -18.31 -27.17 -29.17
C ALA A 20 -19.16 -26.14 -28.41
N SER A 21 -20.21 -26.60 -27.72
CA SER A 21 -21.03 -25.75 -26.84
C SER A 21 -20.24 -25.15 -25.68
N THR A 22 -19.29 -25.88 -25.11
CA THR A 22 -18.38 -25.37 -24.07
C THR A 22 -17.43 -24.32 -24.63
N VAL A 23 -16.81 -24.59 -25.79
CA VAL A 23 -15.92 -23.62 -26.45
C VAL A 23 -16.67 -22.34 -26.82
N SER A 24 -17.88 -22.45 -27.37
CA SER A 24 -18.73 -21.30 -27.70
C SER A 24 -19.06 -20.46 -26.46
N ARG A 25 -19.53 -21.09 -25.38
CA ARG A 25 -19.83 -20.40 -24.11
C ARG A 25 -18.61 -19.70 -23.53
N GLU A 26 -17.43 -20.33 -23.62
CA GLU A 26 -16.17 -19.74 -23.15
C GLU A 26 -15.71 -18.57 -24.03
N LEU A 27 -15.90 -18.63 -25.34
CA LEU A 27 -15.64 -17.51 -26.24
C LEU A 27 -16.60 -16.33 -25.98
N VAL A 28 -17.85 -16.58 -25.63
CA VAL A 28 -18.78 -15.51 -25.23
C VAL A 28 -18.36 -14.90 -23.89
N ARG A 29 -18.03 -15.74 -22.91
CA ARG A 29 -17.69 -15.30 -21.54
C ARG A 29 -16.33 -14.59 -21.47
N ASN A 30 -15.31 -15.20 -22.06
CA ASN A 30 -13.89 -14.81 -21.94
C ASN A 30 -13.29 -14.29 -23.26
N GLY A 31 -13.99 -14.39 -24.38
CA GLY A 31 -13.51 -13.92 -25.68
C GLY A 31 -13.34 -12.40 -25.69
N CYS A 32 -12.18 -11.98 -26.17
CA CYS A 32 -11.82 -10.58 -26.36
C CYS A 32 -10.80 -10.51 -27.51
N ALA A 33 -10.75 -9.35 -28.17
CA ALA A 33 -9.71 -9.08 -29.17
C ALA A 33 -8.31 -9.27 -28.54
N ALA A 34 -7.35 -9.76 -29.33
CA ALA A 34 -6.00 -10.06 -28.83
C ALA A 34 -5.34 -8.85 -28.15
N SER A 35 -5.54 -7.65 -28.70
CA SER A 35 -5.10 -6.37 -28.12
C SER A 35 -5.75 -6.05 -26.77
N ALA A 36 -6.99 -6.48 -26.56
CA ALA A 36 -7.77 -6.23 -25.35
C ALA A 36 -7.65 -7.34 -24.29
N ARG A 37 -7.01 -8.47 -24.62
CA ARG A 37 -6.90 -9.63 -23.71
C ARG A 37 -6.13 -9.31 -22.43
N ARG A 38 -4.95 -8.69 -22.56
CA ARG A 38 -4.10 -8.35 -21.41
C ARG A 38 -4.75 -7.29 -20.50
N PRO A 39 -5.28 -6.17 -21.02
CA PRO A 39 -6.01 -5.19 -20.20
C PRO A 39 -7.26 -5.77 -19.52
N ARG A 40 -8.03 -6.63 -20.21
CA ARG A 40 -9.24 -7.24 -19.65
C ARG A 40 -8.91 -8.22 -18.52
N ALA A 41 -7.90 -9.07 -18.71
CA ALA A 41 -7.44 -10.00 -17.68
C ALA A 41 -6.93 -9.24 -16.44
N TYR A 42 -6.15 -8.17 -16.65
CA TYR A 42 -5.68 -7.31 -15.57
C TYR A 42 -6.84 -6.67 -14.80
N ARG A 43 -7.81 -6.05 -15.48
CA ARG A 43 -9.00 -5.46 -14.85
C ARG A 43 -9.82 -6.48 -14.06
N ALA A 44 -10.01 -7.68 -14.62
CA ALA A 44 -10.72 -8.76 -13.93
C ALA A 44 -10.00 -9.20 -12.65
N CYS A 45 -8.67 -9.35 -12.70
CA CYS A 45 -7.85 -9.66 -11.53
C CYS A 45 -7.88 -8.53 -10.49
N ALA A 46 -7.73 -7.28 -10.93
CA ALA A 46 -7.80 -6.11 -10.06
C ALA A 46 -9.16 -6.02 -9.34
N ARG A 47 -10.27 -6.25 -10.06
CA ARG A 47 -11.62 -6.28 -9.49
C ARG A 47 -11.77 -7.38 -8.45
N ARG A 48 -11.37 -8.61 -8.75
CA ARG A 48 -11.41 -9.72 -7.78
C ARG A 48 -10.57 -9.41 -6.54
N ARG A 49 -9.38 -8.85 -6.75
CA ARG A 49 -8.49 -8.46 -5.65
C ARG A 49 -9.13 -7.39 -4.78
N GLU A 50 -9.83 -6.42 -5.35
CA GLU A 50 -10.52 -5.38 -4.60
C GLU A 50 -11.66 -5.95 -3.75
N LEU A 51 -12.47 -6.84 -4.32
CA LEU A 51 -13.59 -7.47 -3.62
C LEU A 51 -13.16 -8.36 -2.44
N CYS A 52 -12.00 -9.03 -2.55
CA CYS A 52 -11.51 -9.93 -1.51
C CYS A 52 -10.63 -9.24 -0.45
N ARG A 53 -10.32 -7.95 -0.60
CA ARG A 53 -9.48 -7.24 0.38
C ARG A 53 -10.26 -7.01 1.67
N ARG A 54 -9.62 -7.34 2.80
CA ARG A 54 -10.11 -6.88 4.11
C ARG A 54 -10.08 -5.36 4.13
N ARG A 55 -11.20 -4.75 4.53
CA ARG A 55 -11.28 -3.30 4.76
C ARG A 55 -10.27 -2.90 5.82
N GLY A 56 -9.64 -1.74 5.63
CA GLY A 56 -8.73 -1.19 6.64
C GLY A 56 -9.50 -0.85 7.93
N ARG A 57 -8.82 -0.88 9.08
CA ARG A 57 -9.46 -0.52 10.36
C ARG A 57 -9.89 0.95 10.42
N LEU A 58 -9.18 1.83 9.71
CA LEU A 58 -9.47 3.27 9.61
C LEU A 58 -10.61 3.60 8.62
N VAL A 59 -11.43 2.61 8.24
CA VAL A 59 -12.69 2.85 7.53
C VAL A 59 -13.79 3.28 8.50
N ASP A 60 -13.67 2.92 9.79
CA ASP A 60 -14.56 3.41 10.84
C ASP A 60 -14.32 4.91 11.08
N PRO A 61 -15.31 5.78 10.81
CA PRO A 61 -15.17 7.23 10.98
C PRO A 61 -14.79 7.63 12.40
N ALA A 62 -15.36 6.99 13.41
CA ALA A 62 -15.09 7.32 14.81
C ALA A 62 -13.63 7.04 15.19
N LEU A 63 -13.07 5.95 14.63
CA LEU A 63 -11.66 5.60 14.84
C LEU A 63 -10.73 6.50 14.04
N HIS A 64 -11.14 6.89 12.83
CA HIS A 64 -10.39 7.83 11.99
C HIS A 64 -10.30 9.21 12.64
N ASP A 65 -11.41 9.75 13.13
CA ASP A 65 -11.45 11.05 13.81
C ASP A 65 -10.63 11.05 15.11
N LEU A 66 -10.69 9.96 15.87
CA LEU A 66 -9.86 9.80 17.06
C LEU A 66 -8.36 9.79 16.70
N VAL A 67 -7.96 9.01 15.70
CA VAL A 67 -6.55 8.97 15.26
C VAL A 67 -6.12 10.33 14.72
N THR A 68 -6.97 11.00 13.94
CA THR A 68 -6.71 12.33 13.40
C THR A 68 -6.56 13.36 14.52
N SER A 69 -7.44 13.38 15.51
CA SER A 69 -7.37 14.33 16.63
C SER A 69 -6.13 14.11 17.51
N LEU A 70 -5.73 12.86 17.74
CA LEU A 70 -4.52 12.55 18.52
C LEU A 70 -3.24 12.89 17.74
N VAL A 71 -3.19 12.62 16.45
CA VAL A 71 -2.01 12.88 15.61
C VAL A 71 -1.88 14.36 15.26
N VAL A 72 -2.97 15.05 14.91
CA VAL A 72 -2.95 16.45 14.47
C VAL A 72 -3.08 17.39 15.65
N GLY A 73 -4.12 17.20 16.46
CA GLY A 73 -4.44 18.10 17.58
C GLY A 73 -3.39 18.01 18.69
N ARG A 74 -3.03 16.78 19.10
CA ARG A 74 -2.06 16.57 20.18
C ARG A 74 -0.62 16.32 19.72
N ARG A 75 -0.39 16.17 18.40
CA ARG A 75 0.94 15.87 17.82
C ARG A 75 1.60 14.62 18.39
N TRP A 76 0.79 13.62 18.74
CA TRP A 76 1.31 12.39 19.32
C TRP A 76 2.01 11.52 18.26
N PRO A 77 3.16 10.91 18.62
CA PRO A 77 3.82 9.93 17.78
C PRO A 77 2.92 8.70 17.57
N PRO A 78 2.98 8.06 16.38
CA PRO A 78 2.06 6.98 16.00
C PRO A 78 2.14 5.76 16.94
N GLU A 79 3.27 5.56 17.62
CA GLU A 79 3.46 4.54 18.65
C GLU A 79 2.58 4.81 19.87
N GLN A 80 2.55 6.07 20.34
CA GLN A 80 1.74 6.48 21.49
C GLN A 80 0.25 6.46 21.16
N VAL A 81 -0.13 6.88 19.94
CA VAL A 81 -1.52 6.81 19.49
C VAL A 81 -2.01 5.37 19.44
N ALA A 82 -1.21 4.45 18.89
CA ALA A 82 -1.56 3.03 18.86
C ALA A 82 -1.69 2.44 20.28
N GLY A 83 -0.77 2.78 21.18
CA GLY A 83 -0.81 2.32 22.57
C GLY A 83 -2.04 2.83 23.31
N ARG A 84 -2.38 4.12 23.15
CA ARG A 84 -3.57 4.72 23.76
C ARG A 84 -4.86 4.06 23.25
N ILE A 85 -4.97 3.88 21.94
CA ILE A 85 -6.15 3.23 21.34
C ILE A 85 -6.27 1.78 21.79
N ALA A 86 -5.15 1.07 21.99
CA ALA A 86 -5.17 -0.28 22.52
C ALA A 86 -5.72 -0.35 23.95
N LEU A 87 -5.36 0.62 24.80
CA LEU A 87 -5.90 0.75 26.16
C LEU A 87 -7.40 1.04 26.17
N GLU A 88 -7.87 1.94 25.32
CA GLU A 88 -9.28 2.38 25.33
C GLU A 88 -10.23 1.44 24.58
N ARG A 89 -9.77 0.74 23.54
CA ARG A 89 -10.63 -0.03 22.62
C ARG A 89 -10.27 -1.51 22.48
N GLY A 90 -9.26 -2.00 23.19
CA GLY A 90 -8.91 -3.42 23.25
C GLY A 90 -8.72 -4.06 21.86
N ALA A 91 -9.51 -5.10 21.54
CA ALA A 91 -9.39 -5.88 20.29
C ALA A 91 -9.64 -5.07 19.00
N ALA A 92 -10.28 -3.91 19.09
CA ALA A 92 -10.47 -2.99 17.95
C ALA A 92 -9.24 -2.10 17.68
N ALA A 93 -8.13 -2.28 18.41
CA ALA A 93 -6.94 -1.46 18.30
C ALA A 93 -6.33 -1.39 16.90
N VAL A 94 -5.73 -0.25 16.61
CA VAL A 94 -5.01 0.03 15.37
C VAL A 94 -3.52 -0.09 15.65
N SER A 95 -2.80 -0.83 14.80
CA SER A 95 -1.35 -0.92 14.91
C SER A 95 -0.65 0.38 14.49
N THR A 96 0.54 0.63 15.04
CA THR A 96 1.42 1.73 14.61
C THR A 96 1.67 1.73 13.10
N SER A 97 1.83 0.54 12.50
CA SER A 97 2.03 0.38 11.06
C SER A 97 0.84 0.86 10.22
N THR A 98 -0.38 0.73 10.76
CA THR A 98 -1.61 1.21 10.12
C THR A 98 -1.68 2.73 10.15
N ILE A 99 -1.36 3.34 11.30
CA ILE A 99 -1.31 4.81 11.45
C ILE A 99 -0.23 5.40 10.54
N ARG A 100 0.99 4.84 10.54
CA ARG A 100 2.06 5.28 9.62
C ARG A 100 1.66 5.12 8.15
N ARG A 101 0.93 4.07 7.78
CA ARG A 101 0.42 3.88 6.41
C ARG A 101 -0.60 4.96 6.05
N ALA A 102 -1.53 5.28 6.96
CA ALA A 102 -2.52 6.34 6.75
C ALA A 102 -1.86 7.72 6.57
N ILE A 103 -0.86 8.04 7.39
CA ILE A 103 -0.06 9.26 7.25
C ILE A 103 0.62 9.32 5.87
N ARG A 104 1.31 8.26 5.45
CA ARG A 104 2.01 8.24 4.15
C ARG A 104 1.06 8.36 2.95
N ARG A 105 -0.16 7.85 3.08
CA ARG A 105 -1.19 7.93 2.03
C ARG A 105 -1.92 9.27 2.03
N GLY A 106 -1.70 10.11 3.05
CA GLY A 106 -2.45 11.37 3.23
C GLY A 106 -3.93 11.12 3.55
N GLU A 107 -4.25 9.98 4.18
CA GLU A 107 -5.62 9.61 4.56
C GLU A 107 -6.08 10.39 5.81
N LEU A 108 -5.15 10.90 6.60
CA LEU A 108 -5.41 11.87 7.66
C LEU A 108 -5.26 13.24 6.99
N ASP A 109 -6.28 14.09 7.04
CA ASP A 109 -6.26 15.41 6.39
C ASP A 109 -5.34 16.36 7.18
N ILE A 110 -4.02 16.18 7.02
CA ILE A 110 -2.99 16.91 7.75
C ILE A 110 -2.24 17.82 6.77
N PRO A 111 -2.60 19.13 6.69
CA PRO A 111 -1.93 20.09 5.81
C PRO A 111 -0.42 20.19 6.07
N GLU A 112 0.00 20.02 7.32
CA GLU A 112 1.38 20.19 7.80
C GLU A 112 2.31 19.02 7.39
N LEU A 113 1.79 17.79 7.35
CA LEU A 113 2.54 16.60 6.95
C LEU A 113 2.64 16.44 5.44
N ARG A 114 1.76 17.08 4.66
CA ARG A 114 1.86 17.11 3.18
C ARG A 114 3.12 17.83 2.69
N ARG A 115 3.71 18.71 3.51
CA ARG A 115 4.87 19.56 3.15
C ARG A 115 6.25 18.91 3.33
N ARG A 116 6.37 17.72 3.95
CA ARG A 116 7.67 17.00 4.06
C ARG A 116 7.96 16.12 2.85
N ARG A 117 7.74 16.63 1.63
CA ARG A 117 8.42 16.14 0.41
C ARG A 117 9.65 17.01 0.11
N SER A 118 10.43 17.33 1.13
CA SER A 118 11.78 17.83 0.94
C SER A 118 12.69 16.61 1.00
N GLY A 119 13.59 16.50 0.02
CA GLY A 119 14.36 15.29 -0.29
C GLY A 119 15.04 14.63 0.89
N ASP A 120 15.34 13.34 0.71
CA ASP A 120 16.09 12.52 1.66
C ASP A 120 17.43 13.20 1.99
N ARG A 121 17.59 13.67 3.24
CA ARG A 121 18.87 14.23 3.77
C ARG A 121 19.63 13.21 4.63
N ARG A 122 19.33 11.92 4.51
CA ARG A 122 20.07 10.88 5.23
C ARG A 122 21.51 10.86 4.71
N GLY A 123 22.44 11.39 5.49
CA GLY A 123 23.87 11.48 5.16
C GLY A 123 24.49 12.85 5.43
N ASP A 124 23.68 13.92 5.50
CA ASP A 124 24.17 15.29 5.62
C ASP A 124 24.17 15.77 7.06
N ILE A 125 25.03 15.18 7.91
CA ILE A 125 25.40 15.80 9.19
C ILE A 125 26.67 16.60 8.91
N PRO A 126 26.62 17.94 8.85
CA PRO A 126 27.85 18.73 8.76
C PRO A 126 28.69 18.46 10.01
N ALA A 127 29.92 17.99 9.80
CA ALA A 127 30.87 17.81 10.88
C ALA A 127 31.13 19.19 11.52
N PRO A 128 30.93 19.35 12.84
CA PRO A 128 31.08 20.65 13.48
C PRO A 128 32.53 21.12 13.63
N TYR A 129 33.52 20.28 13.31
CA TYR A 129 34.95 20.58 13.37
C TYR A 129 35.71 19.85 12.26
N GLU A 130 36.79 20.47 11.77
CA GLU A 130 37.77 19.80 10.90
C GLU A 130 38.53 18.74 11.73
N LEU A 131 38.85 17.57 11.15
CA LEU A 131 39.53 16.47 11.86
C LEU A 131 40.86 16.88 12.53
N ALA A 132 41.45 18.01 12.11
CA ALA A 132 42.64 18.60 12.68
C ALA A 132 42.41 19.30 14.04
N GLU A 133 41.18 19.70 14.35
CA GLU A 133 40.80 20.43 15.57
C GLU A 133 40.21 19.49 16.63
N ARG A 134 40.74 18.27 16.75
CA ARG A 134 40.31 17.35 17.79
C ARG A 134 40.64 17.98 19.16
N PRO A 135 39.65 18.20 20.03
CA PRO A 135 39.91 18.82 21.32
C PRO A 135 40.79 17.89 22.20
N PRO A 136 41.79 18.44 22.90
CA PRO A 136 42.81 17.66 23.63
C PRO A 136 42.23 16.86 24.80
N GLU A 137 41.03 17.20 25.31
CA GLU A 137 40.38 16.45 26.39
C GLU A 137 40.07 14.98 26.03
N ALA A 138 39.90 14.66 24.74
CA ALA A 138 39.57 13.31 24.30
C ALA A 138 40.79 12.36 24.26
N ALA A 139 42.01 12.87 24.45
CA ALA A 139 43.23 12.06 24.49
C ALA A 139 43.53 11.46 25.87
N VAL A 140 42.80 11.87 26.92
CA VAL A 140 43.10 11.47 28.30
C VAL A 140 42.16 10.34 28.76
N CYS A 141 42.38 9.14 28.23
CA CYS A 141 41.91 7.93 28.91
C CYS A 141 43.10 7.32 29.67
N SER A 142 43.38 7.84 30.87
CA SER A 142 44.23 7.15 31.82
C SER A 142 43.51 5.89 32.27
N VAL A 143 43.87 4.76 31.67
CA VAL A 143 43.51 3.42 32.15
C VAL A 143 44.13 3.26 33.54
N LYS A 144 43.30 3.14 34.57
CA LYS A 144 43.69 2.62 35.88
C LYS A 144 43.51 1.12 35.90
#